data_AF-A0A969RWQ2-F1
#
_entry.id   AF-A0A969RWQ2-F1
#
_cell.length_a   1.000
_cell.length_b   1.000
_cell.length_c   1.000
_cell.angle_alpha   90.00
_cell.angle_beta   90.00
_cell.angle_gamma   90.00
#
_symmetry.space_group_name_H-M   'P 1'
#
loop_
_entity.id
_entity.type
_entity.pdbx_description
1 polymer ?
#
loop_
_entity_poly.entity_id
_entity_poly.type
_entity_poly.pdbx_seq_one_letter_code
_entity_poly.pdbx_strand_id
1 'polypeptide(L)'
;MMIDRARNLLYLAWKNKRTPIRSPGFTIIELLTVIVILGILSAIAIPSFLNQAKRARETEAKSYVSAINQAQQMYFVENSKFGLLSNLELEIFEISDSSYYAYASTPSQGNGYEALTTATPIAEGRGFAGKVWLKYTAQGLLDSSSIICNGNEGQVPAISGTRCP
;
A
#
# COMPACT_ATOMS: atom_id res chain seq x y z
N MET A 1 75.72 8.32 32.67
CA MET A 1 74.71 8.00 33.71
C MET A 1 74.46 9.24 34.57
N MET A 2 73.76 10.26 34.07
CA MET A 2 73.21 11.38 34.89
C MET A 2 72.33 12.37 34.10
N ILE A 3 71.68 11.95 33.01
CA ILE A 3 70.78 12.81 32.22
C ILE A 3 69.48 12.06 31.99
N ASP A 4 68.69 11.79 33.05
CA ASP A 4 67.32 11.27 32.82
C ASP A 4 66.36 11.33 34.03
N ARG A 5 66.38 12.40 34.83
CA ARG A 5 65.39 12.54 35.93
C ARG A 5 64.64 13.87 36.04
N ALA A 6 64.94 14.87 35.20
CA ALA A 6 64.32 16.20 35.34
C ALA A 6 63.19 16.52 34.33
N ARG A 7 62.99 15.71 33.26
CA ARG A 7 61.93 15.98 32.25
C ARG A 7 60.54 15.42 32.60
N ASN A 8 60.45 14.45 33.51
CA ASN A 8 59.17 13.83 33.90
C ASN A 8 58.35 14.63 34.94
N LEU A 9 58.92 15.66 35.57
CA LEU A 9 58.23 16.43 36.61
C LEU A 9 57.43 17.62 36.05
N LEU A 10 57.72 18.08 34.83
CA LEU A 10 56.94 19.15 34.19
C LEU A 10 55.66 18.64 33.51
N TYR A 11 55.52 17.34 33.27
CA TYR A 11 54.33 16.76 32.63
C TYR A 11 53.12 16.63 33.57
N LEU A 12 53.35 16.56 34.88
CA LEU A 12 52.28 16.39 35.88
C LEU A 12 51.66 17.72 36.35
N ALA A 13 52.27 18.86 36.00
CA ALA A 13 51.81 20.18 36.44
C ALA A 13 50.70 20.79 35.56
N TRP A 14 50.43 20.24 34.37
CA TRP A 14 49.23 20.59 33.59
C TRP A 14 48.04 19.75 34.07
N LYS A 15 47.71 19.89 35.36
CA LYS A 15 46.56 19.23 35.97
C LYS A 15 45.28 19.91 35.48
N ASN A 16 44.80 19.39 34.36
CA ASN A 16 43.46 19.45 33.79
C ASN A 16 42.40 20.06 34.75
N LYS A 17 42.20 21.38 34.68
CA LYS A 17 40.99 22.01 35.23
C LYS A 17 39.84 21.69 34.27
N ARG A 18 39.28 20.48 34.37
CA ARG A 18 37.98 20.19 33.78
C ARG A 18 36.96 21.01 34.58
N THR A 19 36.60 22.19 34.10
CA THR A 19 35.37 22.84 34.55
C THR A 19 34.23 21.88 34.18
N PRO A 20 33.43 21.39 35.14
CA PRO A 20 32.25 20.63 34.77
C PRO A 20 31.37 21.59 33.97
N ILE A 21 31.18 21.29 32.68
CA ILE A 21 30.16 21.96 31.88
C ILE A 21 28.86 21.67 32.62
N ARG A 22 28.30 22.67 33.29
CA ARG A 22 26.96 22.56 33.88
C ARG A 22 26.02 22.34 32.72
N SER A 23 25.63 21.10 32.47
CA SER A 23 24.55 20.79 31.54
C SER A 23 23.30 21.47 32.09
N PRO A 24 22.70 22.45 31.38
CA PRO A 24 21.42 22.98 31.78
C PRO A 24 20.42 21.81 31.79
N GLY A 25 19.79 21.55 32.93
CA GLY A 25 18.74 20.54 33.05
C GLY A 25 17.46 21.06 32.41
N PHE A 26 16.76 20.20 31.66
CA PHE A 26 15.40 20.48 31.18
C PHE A 26 14.48 20.75 32.37
N THR A 27 13.64 21.78 32.26
CA THR A 27 12.65 22.06 33.29
C THR A 27 11.43 21.15 33.12
N ILE A 28 10.76 20.79 34.22
CA ILE A 28 9.53 19.98 34.16
C ILE A 28 8.44 20.70 33.34
N ILE A 29 8.38 22.03 33.43
CA ILE A 29 7.41 22.85 32.68
C ILE A 29 7.68 22.85 31.17
N GLU A 30 8.95 22.76 30.77
CA GLU A 30 9.34 22.66 29.36
C GLU A 30 8.90 21.32 28.78
N LEU A 31 9.04 20.22 29.52
CA LEU A 31 8.52 18.93 29.07
C LEU A 31 6.98 18.88 29.09
N LEU A 32 6.35 19.49 30.10
CA LEU A 32 4.88 19.52 30.24
C LEU A 32 4.21 20.27 29.09
N THR A 33 4.72 21.45 28.71
CA THR A 33 4.14 22.21 27.60
C THR A 33 4.34 21.50 26.26
N VAL A 34 5.46 20.82 26.06
CA VAL A 34 5.73 20.03 24.84
C VAL A 34 4.73 18.88 24.69
N ILE A 35 4.48 18.07 25.73
CA ILE A 35 3.51 16.97 25.62
C ILE A 35 2.07 17.48 25.43
N VAL A 36 1.74 18.65 25.97
CA VAL A 36 0.43 19.29 25.75
C VAL A 36 0.27 19.71 24.29
N ILE A 37 1.28 20.37 23.71
CA ILE A 37 1.25 20.78 22.30
C ILE A 37 1.23 19.55 21.38
N LEU A 38 2.06 18.54 21.65
CA LEU A 38 2.06 17.28 20.90
C LEU A 38 0.70 16.57 20.98
N GLY A 39 0.05 16.56 22.15
CA GLY A 39 -1.29 15.99 22.31
C GLY A 39 -2.34 16.67 21.42
N ILE A 40 -2.34 18.01 21.37
CA ILE A 40 -3.27 18.79 20.52
C ILE A 40 -3.03 18.50 19.04
N LEU A 41 -1.76 18.50 18.60
CA LEU A 41 -1.42 18.22 17.20
C LEU A 41 -1.78 16.78 16.79
N SER A 42 -1.49 15.80 17.65
CA SER A 42 -1.81 14.39 17.40
C SER A 42 -3.31 14.14 17.29
N ALA A 43 -4.14 14.81 18.10
CA ALA A 43 -5.60 14.66 18.05
C ALA A 43 -6.20 15.02 16.68
N ILE A 44 -5.64 16.02 15.99
CA ILE A 44 -6.09 16.45 14.66
C ILE A 44 -5.43 15.60 13.56
N ALA A 45 -4.14 15.28 13.72
CA ALA A 45 -3.36 14.63 12.67
C ALA A 45 -3.71 13.14 12.48
N ILE A 46 -3.91 12.39 13.57
CA ILE A 46 -4.14 10.93 13.51
C ILE A 46 -5.37 10.54 12.67
N PRO A 47 -6.58 11.10 12.86
CA PRO A 47 -7.75 10.69 12.07
C PRO A 47 -7.57 11.03 10.58
N SER A 48 -6.92 12.15 10.27
CA SER A 48 -6.60 12.52 8.89
C SER A 48 -5.61 11.53 8.25
N PHE A 49 -4.58 11.14 8.98
CA PHE A 49 -3.58 10.17 8.51
C PHE A 49 -4.21 8.79 8.25
N LEU A 50 -5.05 8.29 9.16
CA LEU A 50 -5.74 7.01 9.00
C LEU A 50 -6.65 6.99 7.77
N ASN A 51 -7.37 8.09 7.51
CA ASN A 51 -8.19 8.25 6.31
C ASN A 51 -7.37 8.27 5.02
N GLN A 52 -6.20 8.91 5.03
CA GLN A 52 -5.28 8.91 3.88
C GLN A 52 -4.73 7.51 3.61
N ALA A 53 -4.33 6.79 4.65
CA ALA A 53 -3.87 5.40 4.53
C ALA A 53 -4.97 4.47 4.01
N LYS A 54 -6.24 4.66 4.41
CA LYS A 54 -7.40 3.95 3.83
C LYS A 54 -7.55 4.25 2.33
N ARG A 55 -7.52 5.52 1.92
CA ARG A 55 -7.63 5.91 0.51
C ARG A 55 -6.47 5.39 -0.36
N ALA A 56 -5.26 5.34 0.20
CA ALA A 56 -4.10 4.76 -0.48
C ALA A 56 -4.33 3.27 -0.77
N ARG A 57 -4.78 2.50 0.23
CA ARG A 57 -5.14 1.08 0.07
C ARG A 57 -6.28 0.86 -0.94
N GLU A 58 -7.30 1.71 -0.93
CA GLU A 58 -8.38 1.67 -1.93
C GLU A 58 -7.86 1.91 -3.36
N THR A 59 -6.93 2.86 -3.52
CA THR A 59 -6.34 3.19 -4.83
C THR A 59 -5.43 2.06 -5.33
N GLU A 60 -4.66 1.46 -4.42
CA GLU A 60 -3.84 0.28 -4.68
C GLU A 60 -4.71 -0.91 -5.13
N ALA A 61 -5.78 -1.22 -4.39
CA ALA A 61 -6.70 -2.30 -4.74
C ALA A 61 -7.34 -2.09 -6.12
N LYS A 62 -7.78 -0.87 -6.43
CA LYS A 62 -8.28 -0.51 -7.77
C LYS A 62 -7.22 -0.71 -8.85
N SER A 63 -5.96 -0.37 -8.56
CA SER A 63 -4.86 -0.52 -9.50
C SER A 63 -4.55 -1.99 -9.77
N TYR A 64 -4.61 -2.84 -8.75
CA TYR A 64 -4.48 -4.29 -8.91
C TYR A 64 -5.61 -4.90 -9.72
N VAL A 65 -6.86 -4.50 -9.49
CA VAL A 65 -7.98 -4.94 -10.35
C VAL A 65 -7.76 -4.53 -11.81
N SER A 66 -7.22 -3.34 -12.06
CA SER A 66 -6.86 -2.90 -13.41
C SER A 66 -5.74 -3.74 -14.02
N ALA A 67 -4.68 -4.04 -13.24
CA ALA A 67 -3.58 -4.88 -13.68
C ALA A 67 -4.06 -6.30 -14.00
N ILE A 68 -4.92 -6.89 -13.16
CA ILE A 68 -5.55 -8.19 -13.42
C ILE A 68 -6.37 -8.13 -14.71
N ASN A 69 -7.19 -7.10 -14.92
CA ASN A 69 -7.96 -6.95 -16.16
C ASN A 69 -7.05 -6.89 -17.39
N GLN A 70 -5.93 -6.16 -17.34
CA GLN A 70 -4.98 -6.08 -18.45
C GLN A 70 -4.32 -7.45 -18.70
N ALA A 71 -3.87 -8.12 -17.64
CA ALA A 71 -3.27 -9.44 -17.76
C ALA A 71 -4.28 -10.50 -18.26
N GLN A 72 -5.56 -10.39 -17.90
CA GLN A 72 -6.63 -11.23 -18.49
C GLN A 72 -6.72 -11.04 -20.01
N GLN A 73 -6.59 -9.81 -20.50
CA GLN A 73 -6.62 -9.53 -21.94
C GLN A 73 -5.41 -10.12 -22.65
N MET A 74 -4.21 -9.95 -22.07
CA MET A 74 -2.98 -10.54 -22.61
C MET A 74 -3.07 -12.07 -22.62
N TYR A 75 -3.53 -12.67 -21.53
CA TYR A 75 -3.72 -14.11 -21.42
C TYR A 75 -4.73 -14.63 -22.45
N PHE A 76 -5.79 -13.87 -22.75
CA PHE A 76 -6.74 -14.22 -23.79
C PHE A 76 -6.11 -14.20 -25.19
N VAL A 77 -5.23 -13.24 -25.50
CA VAL A 77 -4.54 -13.18 -26.79
C VAL A 77 -3.69 -14.45 -27.02
N GLU A 78 -3.08 -14.98 -25.96
CA GLU A 78 -2.23 -16.17 -26.05
C GLU A 78 -3.02 -17.48 -26.02
N ASN A 79 -4.03 -17.57 -25.16
CA ASN A 79 -4.71 -18.83 -24.83
C ASN A 79 -6.15 -18.92 -25.37
N SER A 80 -6.64 -17.86 -26.03
CA SER A 80 -8.03 -17.73 -26.52
C SER A 80 -9.11 -17.97 -25.45
N LYS A 81 -8.76 -17.82 -24.18
CA LYS A 81 -9.64 -17.97 -23.01
C LYS A 81 -9.15 -17.09 -21.87
N PHE A 82 -10.06 -16.67 -21.00
CA PHE A 82 -9.69 -16.02 -19.74
C PHE A 82 -9.24 -17.04 -18.70
N GLY A 83 -8.28 -16.64 -17.85
CA GLY A 83 -7.64 -17.51 -16.86
C GLY A 83 -8.16 -17.28 -15.44
N LEU A 84 -7.85 -18.21 -14.53
CA LEU A 84 -7.89 -17.94 -13.09
C LEU A 84 -6.66 -17.10 -12.70
N LEU A 85 -6.68 -16.43 -11.55
CA LEU A 85 -5.57 -15.59 -11.07
C LEU A 85 -4.20 -16.30 -11.11
N SER A 86 -4.16 -17.60 -10.80
CA SER A 86 -2.95 -18.44 -10.85
C SER A 86 -2.32 -18.54 -12.23
N ASN A 87 -3.11 -18.35 -13.29
CA ASN A 87 -2.66 -18.51 -14.68
C ASN A 87 -2.11 -17.21 -15.27
N LEU A 88 -2.32 -16.08 -14.58
CA LEU A 88 -1.94 -14.76 -15.08
C LEU A 88 -0.50 -14.39 -14.73
N GLU A 89 0.22 -15.24 -14.00
CA GLU A 89 1.64 -15.08 -13.61
C GLU A 89 1.97 -13.67 -13.12
N LEU A 90 1.03 -13.03 -12.42
CA LEU A 90 1.21 -11.71 -11.87
C LEU A 90 2.14 -11.79 -10.66
N GLU A 91 3.29 -11.14 -10.72
CA GLU A 91 4.24 -10.98 -9.61
C GLU A 91 3.75 -9.94 -8.58
N ILE A 92 2.45 -9.97 -8.29
CA ILE A 92 1.82 -9.12 -7.29
C ILE A 92 1.69 -10.01 -6.05
N PHE A 93 2.74 -10.00 -5.23
CA PHE A 93 2.88 -10.60 -3.90
C PHE A 93 1.59 -11.28 -3.39
N GLU A 94 1.50 -12.59 -3.63
CA GLU A 94 0.39 -13.48 -3.30
C GLU A 94 -0.98 -12.80 -3.22
N ILE A 95 -1.70 -12.77 -4.34
CA ILE A 95 -3.06 -12.23 -4.51
C ILE A 95 -4.08 -12.80 -3.48
N SER A 96 -3.71 -13.87 -2.76
CA SER A 96 -4.42 -14.50 -1.64
C SER A 96 -3.98 -14.10 -0.23
N ASP A 97 -2.84 -13.44 -0.05
CA ASP A 97 -2.22 -13.15 1.26
C ASP A 97 -2.06 -11.63 1.53
N SER A 98 -2.76 -10.80 0.75
CA SER A 98 -2.86 -9.37 1.04
C SER A 98 -3.68 -9.15 2.32
N SER A 99 -3.08 -8.50 3.32
CA SER A 99 -3.70 -8.31 4.65
C SER A 99 -4.93 -7.39 4.64
N TYR A 100 -5.22 -6.71 3.52
CA TYR A 100 -6.28 -5.70 3.43
C TYR A 100 -7.38 -6.05 2.43
N TYR A 101 -7.04 -6.71 1.32
CA TYR A 101 -7.97 -7.06 0.24
C TYR A 101 -7.78 -8.50 -0.22
N ALA A 102 -8.86 -9.26 -0.31
CA ALA A 102 -8.84 -10.56 -0.98
C ALA A 102 -9.33 -10.39 -2.42
N TYR A 103 -8.52 -10.84 -3.38
CA TYR A 103 -8.85 -10.75 -4.79
C TYR A 103 -9.25 -12.11 -5.32
N ALA A 104 -10.26 -12.13 -6.19
CA ALA A 104 -10.69 -13.33 -6.90
C ALA A 104 -10.93 -12.98 -8.38
N SER A 105 -10.49 -13.83 -9.29
CA SER A 105 -10.86 -13.75 -10.71
C SER A 105 -11.53 -15.05 -11.11
N THR A 106 -12.78 -14.96 -11.53
CA THR A 106 -13.60 -16.07 -11.98
C THR A 106 -13.93 -15.85 -13.46
N PRO A 107 -13.36 -16.64 -14.39
CA PRO A 107 -13.85 -16.65 -15.75
C PRO A 107 -15.31 -17.14 -15.77
N SER A 108 -16.14 -16.52 -16.60
CA SER A 108 -17.56 -16.86 -16.73
C SER A 108 -17.72 -18.28 -17.27
N GLN A 109 -18.49 -19.10 -16.55
CA GLN A 109 -18.76 -20.52 -16.86
C GLN A 109 -19.65 -20.74 -18.10
N GLY A 110 -20.17 -19.68 -18.73
CA GLY A 110 -21.14 -19.80 -19.83
C GLY A 110 -20.52 -19.93 -21.21
N ASN A 111 -19.60 -19.01 -21.58
CA ASN A 111 -19.05 -18.90 -22.95
C ASN A 111 -17.52 -18.63 -22.99
N GLY A 112 -16.82 -18.51 -21.86
CA GLY A 112 -15.36 -18.30 -21.84
C GLY A 112 -14.84 -16.94 -22.32
N TYR A 113 -15.72 -16.03 -22.76
CA TYR A 113 -15.38 -14.69 -23.27
C TYR A 113 -15.56 -13.55 -22.26
N GLU A 114 -15.72 -13.87 -20.98
CA GLU A 114 -15.75 -12.87 -19.91
C GLU A 114 -14.98 -13.35 -18.68
N ALA A 115 -14.34 -12.43 -17.98
CA ALA A 115 -13.74 -12.65 -16.67
C ALA A 115 -14.22 -11.58 -15.70
N LEU A 116 -14.67 -12.02 -14.51
CA LEU A 116 -15.01 -11.13 -13.40
C LEU A 116 -13.89 -11.20 -12.38
N THR A 117 -13.31 -10.05 -12.08
CA THR A 117 -12.33 -9.85 -11.02
C THR A 117 -12.98 -9.07 -9.89
N THR A 118 -12.78 -9.47 -8.65
CA THR A 118 -13.30 -8.79 -7.47
C THR A 118 -12.19 -8.54 -6.48
N ALA A 119 -12.24 -7.41 -5.79
CA ALA A 119 -11.41 -7.07 -4.65
C ALA A 119 -12.34 -6.84 -3.46
N THR A 120 -12.34 -7.78 -2.53
CA THR A 120 -13.13 -7.77 -1.30
C THR A 120 -12.29 -7.18 -0.16
N PRO A 121 -12.74 -6.13 0.54
CA PRO A 121 -12.01 -5.60 1.70
C PRO A 121 -12.14 -6.58 2.87
N ILE A 122 -11.03 -6.88 3.56
CA ILE A 122 -11.00 -7.84 4.69
C ILE A 122 -11.39 -7.17 6.02
N ALA A 123 -11.09 -5.87 6.16
CA ALA A 123 -11.38 -5.12 7.38
C ALA A 123 -12.22 -3.86 7.07
N GLU A 124 -11.61 -2.88 6.39
CA GLU A 124 -12.23 -1.59 6.09
C GLU A 124 -11.83 -1.13 4.69
N GLY A 125 -12.77 -0.49 4.00
CA GLY A 125 -12.55 0.01 2.63
C GLY A 125 -13.72 -0.29 1.71
N ARG A 126 -13.73 0.34 0.56
CA ARG A 126 -14.66 0.02 -0.53
C ARG A 126 -14.21 -1.23 -1.26
N GLY A 127 -15.17 -2.06 -1.68
CA GLY A 127 -14.90 -3.15 -2.60
C GLY A 127 -14.78 -2.66 -4.03
N PHE A 128 -14.05 -3.41 -4.87
CA PHE A 128 -13.94 -3.12 -6.30
C PHE A 128 -14.30 -4.36 -7.11
N ALA A 129 -14.91 -4.15 -8.26
CA ALA A 129 -15.11 -5.21 -9.25
C ALA A 129 -14.60 -4.76 -10.61
N GLY A 130 -13.85 -5.62 -11.28
CA GLY A 130 -13.43 -5.48 -12.66
C GLY A 130 -14.12 -6.52 -13.51
N LYS A 131 -14.55 -6.17 -14.72
CA LYS A 131 -15.00 -7.14 -15.70
C LYS A 131 -14.27 -6.91 -17.01
N VAL A 132 -13.81 -7.99 -17.63
CA VAL A 132 -13.27 -8.01 -18.99
C VAL A 132 -14.17 -8.87 -19.84
N TRP A 133 -14.48 -8.42 -21.05
CA TRP A 133 -15.25 -9.20 -22.00
C TRP A 133 -14.91 -8.81 -23.43
N LEU A 134 -15.21 -9.73 -24.35
CA LEU A 134 -15.06 -9.47 -25.78
C LEU A 134 -16.37 -8.99 -26.39
N LYS A 135 -16.26 -8.09 -27.37
CA LYS A 135 -17.36 -7.66 -28.22
C LYS A 135 -17.02 -8.01 -29.67
N TYR A 136 -18.00 -8.53 -30.39
CA TYR A 136 -17.90 -8.59 -31.85
C TYR A 136 -18.15 -7.19 -32.41
N THR A 137 -17.18 -6.68 -33.14
CA THR A 137 -17.32 -5.47 -33.95
C THR A 137 -18.07 -5.78 -35.25
N ALA A 138 -18.62 -4.76 -35.91
CA ALA A 138 -19.36 -4.92 -37.17
C ALA A 138 -18.50 -5.54 -38.30
N GLN A 139 -17.18 -5.49 -38.16
CA GLN A 139 -16.20 -6.09 -39.06
C GLN A 139 -15.83 -7.54 -38.72
N GLY A 140 -16.47 -8.15 -37.71
CA GLY A 140 -16.20 -9.52 -37.26
C GLY A 140 -14.92 -9.66 -36.41
N LEU A 141 -14.26 -8.56 -36.04
CA LEU A 141 -13.13 -8.58 -35.11
C LEU A 141 -13.62 -8.62 -33.66
N LEU A 142 -12.90 -9.37 -32.82
CA LEU A 142 -13.07 -9.38 -31.37
C LEU A 142 -12.35 -8.16 -30.78
N ASP A 143 -13.13 -7.22 -30.23
CA ASP A 143 -12.61 -6.08 -29.47
C ASP A 143 -12.70 -6.39 -27.96
N SER A 144 -11.64 -6.08 -27.23
CA SER A 144 -11.55 -6.34 -25.80
C SER A 144 -11.98 -5.11 -25.01
N SER A 145 -13.07 -5.24 -24.26
CA SER A 145 -13.57 -4.19 -23.37
C SER A 145 -13.29 -4.55 -21.91
N SER A 146 -13.00 -3.53 -21.10
CA SER A 146 -12.93 -3.69 -19.64
C SER A 146 -13.67 -2.57 -18.92
N ILE A 147 -14.16 -2.87 -17.73
CA ILE A 147 -14.75 -1.90 -16.81
C ILE A 147 -14.25 -2.16 -15.39
N ILE A 148 -14.16 -1.11 -14.60
CA ILE A 148 -13.89 -1.18 -13.17
C ILE A 148 -14.97 -0.39 -12.46
N CYS A 149 -15.62 -1.03 -11.49
CA CYS A 149 -16.69 -0.50 -10.69
C CYS A 149 -16.23 -0.35 -9.24
N ASN A 150 -16.56 0.79 -8.67
CA ASN A 150 -16.31 1.07 -7.25
C ASN A 150 -17.57 0.71 -6.46
N GLY A 151 -17.41 -0.05 -5.40
CA GLY A 151 -18.47 -0.39 -4.48
C GLY A 151 -18.64 0.62 -3.35
N ASN A 152 -19.67 0.36 -2.55
CA ASN A 152 -19.82 0.99 -1.24
C ASN A 152 -18.85 0.36 -0.24
N GLU A 153 -18.74 0.96 0.94
CA GLU A 153 -17.89 0.47 2.01
C GLU A 153 -18.32 -0.94 2.45
N GLY A 154 -17.37 -1.88 2.49
CA GLY A 154 -17.63 -3.29 2.84
C GLY A 154 -18.38 -4.10 1.78
N GLN A 155 -18.72 -3.51 0.62
CA GLN A 155 -19.51 -4.18 -0.41
C GLN A 155 -18.76 -4.23 -1.74
N VAL A 156 -18.72 -5.40 -2.37
CA VAL A 156 -18.26 -5.54 -3.76
C VAL A 156 -19.43 -5.24 -4.69
N PRO A 157 -19.26 -4.33 -5.68
CA PRO A 157 -20.33 -3.99 -6.60
C PRO A 157 -20.60 -5.15 -7.58
N ALA A 158 -21.87 -5.49 -7.78
CA ALA A 158 -22.26 -6.46 -8.79
C ALA A 158 -22.26 -5.79 -10.18
N ILE A 159 -21.59 -6.41 -11.15
CA ILE A 159 -21.55 -5.90 -12.53
C ILE A 159 -22.67 -6.55 -13.33
N SER A 160 -23.64 -5.75 -13.79
CA SER A 160 -24.73 -6.20 -14.67
C SER A 160 -24.40 -5.85 -16.12
N GLY A 161 -24.05 -6.88 -16.90
CA GLY A 161 -23.69 -6.72 -18.31
C GLY A 161 -22.40 -5.90 -18.48
N THR A 162 -22.54 -4.66 -18.95
CA THR A 162 -21.44 -3.72 -19.26
C THR A 162 -21.49 -2.42 -18.46
N ARG A 163 -22.25 -2.38 -17.36
CA ARG A 163 -22.45 -1.18 -16.55
C ARG A 163 -22.14 -1.46 -15.09
N CYS A 164 -21.63 -0.44 -14.41
CA CYS A 164 -21.53 -0.43 -12.96
C CYS A 164 -22.90 -0.12 -12.34
N PRO A 165 -23.16 -0.62 -11.12
CA PRO A 165 -24.34 -0.25 -10.34
C PRO A 165 -24.31 1.21 -9.90
#